data_AF-A0A100WWR4-F1
#
_entry.id   AF-A0A100WWR4-F1
#
_cell.length_a   1.000
_cell.length_b   1.000
_cell.length_c   1.000
_cell.angle_alpha   90.00
_cell.angle_beta   90.00
_cell.angle_gamma   90.00
#
_symmetry.space_group_name_H-M   'P 1'
#
loop_
_entity.id
_entity.type
_entity.pdbx_description
1 polymer ?
#
loop_
_entity_poly.entity_id
_entity_poly.type
_entity_poly.pdbx_seq_one_letter_code
_entity_poly.pdbx_strand_id
1 'polypeptide(L)'
;MSNREWIVHPNRSEPGPDEPGRNGHFRTVGRPRHLPSTPESCQARVKLPHKLSHLAGRDGSKVFSADNWFFVVCVAHTFAREHTGVEVPPFGFKDGGQWWWWDGTTSEESILEGPDAAEYVEEFLDRLFPGMAVTVTDGR
;
A
#
# COMPACT_ATOMS: atom_id res chain seq x y z
N MET A 1 47.31 34.40 14.65
CA MET A 1 46.27 33.60 13.97
C MET A 1 46.24 32.25 14.68
N SER A 2 45.18 31.95 15.43
CA SER A 2 45.06 30.70 16.18
C SER A 2 44.70 29.56 15.22
N ASN A 3 45.57 28.56 15.12
CA ASN A 3 45.35 27.38 14.27
C ASN A 3 44.33 26.48 14.99
N ARG A 4 43.07 26.49 14.56
CA ARG A 4 42.05 25.57 15.07
C ARG A 4 42.26 24.21 14.43
N GLU A 5 42.82 23.29 15.21
CA GLU A 5 42.94 21.89 14.83
C GLU A 5 41.56 21.23 14.89
N TRP A 6 41.11 20.67 13.76
CA TRP A 6 39.83 19.97 13.68
C TRP A 6 40.04 18.50 14.09
N ILE A 7 39.43 18.09 15.20
CA ILE A 7 39.42 16.68 15.62
C ILE A 7 38.28 15.99 14.86
N VAL A 8 38.62 15.16 13.88
CA VAL A 8 37.65 14.32 13.16
C VAL A 8 37.36 13.09 14.01
N HIS A 9 36.11 12.91 14.43
CA HIS A 9 35.69 11.70 15.13
C HIS A 9 35.84 10.48 14.21
N PRO A 10 36.31 9.33 14.73
CA PRO A 10 36.49 8.12 13.93
C PRO A 10 35.16 7.72 13.28
N ASN A 11 35.24 7.37 12.00
CA ASN A 11 34.08 7.03 11.19
C ASN A 11 33.43 5.76 11.78
N ARG A 12 32.16 5.86 12.19
CA ARG A 12 31.36 4.73 12.71
C ARG A 12 31.28 3.56 11.71
N SER A 13 31.49 3.82 10.43
CA SER A 13 31.38 2.83 9.35
C SER A 13 32.73 2.27 8.91
N GLU A 14 33.84 2.61 9.58
CA GLU A 14 35.17 2.09 9.22
C GLU A 14 35.24 0.58 9.52
N PRO A 15 35.60 -0.27 8.54
CA PRO A 15 35.68 -1.71 8.75
C PRO A 15 36.80 -2.04 9.76
N GLY A 16 36.42 -2.60 10.90
CA GLY A 16 37.35 -3.04 11.95
C GLY A 16 37.15 -4.50 12.33
N PRO A 17 38.07 -5.08 13.13
CA PRO A 17 37.90 -6.42 13.69
C PRO A 17 36.60 -6.53 14.52
N ASP A 18 35.96 -7.71 14.47
CA ASP A 18 34.67 -7.99 15.15
C ASP A 18 34.88 -8.08 16.67
N GLU A 19 34.66 -6.95 17.34
CA GLU A 19 34.76 -6.81 18.79
C GLU A 19 33.40 -6.45 19.41
N PRO A 20 33.03 -7.00 20.59
CA PRO A 20 31.80 -6.64 21.27
C PRO A 20 31.72 -5.13 21.54
N GLY A 21 30.68 -4.47 21.03
CA GLY A 21 30.41 -3.04 21.27
C GLY A 21 30.78 -2.08 20.13
N ARG A 22 31.26 -2.58 18.98
CA ARG A 22 31.40 -1.76 17.76
C ARG A 22 30.13 -1.82 16.89
N ASN A 23 29.58 -0.65 16.60
CA ASN A 23 28.32 -0.48 15.88
C ASN A 23 28.51 -0.68 14.36
N GLY A 24 28.30 -1.87 13.82
CA GLY A 24 28.34 -2.06 12.35
C GLY A 24 28.17 -3.48 11.82
N HIS A 25 28.22 -4.51 12.66
CA HIS A 25 28.08 -5.88 12.19
C HIS A 25 26.61 -6.26 12.03
N PHE A 26 26.11 -6.20 10.78
CA PHE A 26 24.85 -6.85 10.43
C PHE A 26 25.00 -8.36 10.68
N ARG A 27 24.29 -8.88 11.68
CA ARG A 27 24.16 -10.31 11.93
C ARG A 27 22.83 -10.76 11.34
N THR A 28 22.87 -11.68 10.38
CA THR A 28 21.65 -12.34 9.91
C THR A 28 21.22 -13.32 10.99
N VAL A 29 20.37 -12.87 11.91
CA VAL A 29 19.67 -13.74 12.85
C VAL A 29 18.84 -14.70 11.99
N GLY A 30 19.00 -16.01 12.17
CA GLY A 30 18.36 -17.02 11.33
C GLY A 30 16.90 -16.69 11.08
N ARG A 31 16.47 -16.76 9.81
CA ARG A 31 15.15 -16.32 9.36
C ARG A 31 14.09 -16.90 10.31
N PRO A 32 13.29 -16.06 11.00
CA PRO A 32 12.16 -16.54 11.77
C PRO A 32 11.33 -17.46 10.89
N ARG A 33 10.95 -18.62 11.43
CA ARG A 33 10.01 -19.53 10.77
C ARG A 33 8.79 -18.67 10.40
N HIS A 34 8.47 -18.57 9.11
CA HIS A 34 7.31 -17.81 8.63
C HIS A 34 6.09 -18.27 9.43
N LEU A 35 5.66 -17.44 10.38
CA LEU A 35 4.35 -17.59 11.00
C LEU A 35 3.32 -17.43 9.89
N PRO A 36 2.21 -18.19 9.89
CA PRO A 36 1.15 -17.94 8.93
C PRO A 36 0.74 -16.47 9.08
N SER A 37 0.92 -15.70 8.00
CA SER A 37 0.46 -14.32 7.94
C SER A 37 -1.01 -14.31 8.33
N THR A 38 -1.38 -13.47 9.29
CA THR A 38 -2.79 -13.19 9.57
C THR A 38 -3.45 -12.79 8.25
N PRO A 39 -4.65 -13.31 7.94
CA PRO A 39 -5.36 -12.88 6.75
C PRO A 39 -5.55 -11.37 6.80
N GLU A 40 -5.17 -10.68 5.74
CA GLU A 40 -5.33 -9.23 5.60
C GLU A 40 -6.82 -8.88 5.72
N SER A 41 -7.12 -7.87 6.52
CA SER A 41 -8.50 -7.51 6.92
C SER A 41 -9.31 -6.84 5.81
N CYS A 42 -8.67 -6.19 4.84
CA CYS A 42 -9.36 -5.57 3.71
C CYS A 42 -8.98 -6.28 2.41
N GLN A 43 -9.98 -6.77 1.66
CA GLN A 43 -9.76 -7.45 0.39
C GLN A 43 -10.75 -6.98 -0.69
N ALA A 44 -10.24 -6.68 -1.88
CA ALA A 44 -11.01 -6.49 -3.09
C ALA A 44 -10.59 -7.50 -4.16
N ARG A 45 -11.57 -8.16 -4.77
CA ARG A 45 -11.38 -9.12 -5.85
C ARG A 45 -12.06 -8.61 -7.11
N VAL A 46 -11.32 -8.56 -8.22
CA VAL A 46 -11.81 -8.08 -9.51
C VAL A 46 -11.64 -9.19 -10.56
N LYS A 47 -12.73 -9.62 -11.19
CA LYS A 47 -12.66 -10.58 -12.31
C LYS A 47 -12.17 -9.89 -13.57
N LEU A 48 -11.01 -10.30 -14.07
CA LEU A 48 -10.40 -9.66 -15.22
C LEU A 48 -10.95 -10.23 -16.54
N PRO A 49 -11.07 -9.41 -17.59
CA PRO A 49 -11.40 -9.90 -18.93
C PRO A 49 -10.26 -10.76 -19.48
N HIS A 50 -10.58 -11.60 -20.48
CA HIS A 50 -9.61 -12.54 -21.07
C HIS A 50 -8.32 -11.88 -21.54
N LYS A 51 -8.37 -10.65 -22.07
CA LYS A 51 -7.18 -9.90 -22.51
C LYS A 51 -6.17 -9.65 -21.38
N LEU A 52 -6.65 -9.55 -20.14
CA LEU A 52 -5.84 -9.31 -18.94
C LEU A 52 -5.67 -10.59 -18.11
N SER A 53 -6.02 -11.77 -18.64
CA SER A 53 -5.94 -13.03 -17.88
C SER A 53 -4.51 -13.37 -17.43
N HIS A 54 -3.49 -12.87 -18.15
CA HIS A 54 -2.09 -13.03 -17.79
C HIS A 54 -1.69 -12.27 -16.51
N LEU A 55 -2.51 -11.29 -16.07
CA LEU A 55 -2.33 -10.54 -14.83
C LEU A 55 -3.17 -11.11 -13.68
N ALA A 56 -4.09 -12.03 -13.99
CA ALA A 56 -5.01 -12.64 -13.05
C ALA A 56 -4.38 -13.84 -12.32
N GLY A 57 -4.95 -14.17 -11.17
CA GLY A 57 -4.74 -15.44 -10.52
C GLY A 57 -5.39 -16.60 -11.27
N ARG A 58 -5.27 -17.81 -10.72
CA ARG A 58 -5.75 -19.05 -11.34
C ARG A 58 -7.26 -19.07 -11.62
N ASP A 59 -8.03 -18.34 -10.83
CA ASP A 59 -9.48 -18.21 -10.93
C ASP A 59 -9.94 -17.11 -11.90
N GLY A 60 -9.00 -16.42 -12.57
CA GLY A 60 -9.30 -15.29 -13.46
C GLY A 60 -9.51 -13.97 -12.72
N SER A 61 -9.29 -13.93 -11.40
CA SER A 61 -9.43 -12.72 -10.60
C SER A 61 -8.09 -12.09 -10.25
N LYS A 62 -8.05 -10.77 -10.18
CA LYS A 62 -7.00 -10.03 -9.46
C LYS A 62 -7.49 -9.76 -8.04
N VAL A 63 -6.63 -10.05 -7.06
CA VAL A 63 -6.92 -9.79 -5.65
C VAL A 63 -5.99 -8.67 -5.17
N PHE A 64 -6.58 -7.66 -4.56
CA PHE A 64 -5.92 -6.59 -3.84
C PHE A 64 -6.27 -6.77 -2.36
N SER A 65 -5.26 -6.86 -1.50
CA SER A 65 -5.50 -7.07 -0.07
C SER A 65 -4.45 -6.35 0.75
N ALA A 66 -4.85 -5.86 1.93
CA ALA A 66 -4.01 -5.18 2.91
C ALA A 66 -4.76 -5.08 4.25
N ASP A 67 -4.08 -4.61 5.29
CA ASP A 67 -4.69 -4.38 6.61
C ASP A 67 -5.62 -3.15 6.66
N ASN A 68 -5.69 -2.36 5.59
CA ASN A 68 -6.58 -1.21 5.50
C ASN A 68 -7.00 -0.91 4.04
N TRP A 69 -8.14 -0.24 3.90
CA TRP A 69 -8.70 0.12 2.59
C TRP A 69 -7.84 1.10 1.80
N PHE A 70 -7.06 1.96 2.45
CA PHE A 70 -6.24 2.95 1.76
C PHE A 70 -5.21 2.27 0.85
N PHE A 71 -4.51 1.26 1.36
CA PHE A 71 -3.57 0.48 0.55
C PHE A 71 -4.26 -0.28 -0.57
N VAL A 72 -5.39 -0.94 -0.29
CA VAL A 72 -6.16 -1.68 -1.31
C VAL A 72 -6.53 -0.78 -2.47
N VAL A 73 -7.08 0.40 -2.18
CA VAL A 73 -7.50 1.36 -3.20
C VAL A 73 -6.32 1.92 -3.97
N CYS A 74 -5.23 2.31 -3.32
CA CYS A 74 -4.05 2.84 -4.01
C CYS A 74 -3.45 1.83 -5.00
N VAL A 75 -3.38 0.55 -4.63
CA VAL A 75 -2.85 -0.50 -5.50
C VAL A 75 -3.83 -0.79 -6.64
N ALA A 76 -5.13 -0.88 -6.35
CA ALA A 76 -6.15 -1.06 -7.39
C ALA A 76 -6.16 0.09 -8.41
N HIS A 77 -6.05 1.34 -7.92
CA HIS A 77 -5.95 2.55 -8.74
C HIS A 77 -4.75 2.52 -9.67
N THR A 78 -3.57 2.19 -9.11
CA THR A 78 -2.34 2.05 -9.89
C THR A 78 -2.47 0.98 -10.96
N PHE A 79 -3.02 -0.18 -10.61
CA PHE A 79 -3.27 -1.27 -11.54
C PHE A 79 -4.20 -0.85 -12.68
N ALA A 80 -5.30 -0.16 -12.37
CA ALA A 80 -6.23 0.34 -13.37
C ALA A 80 -5.56 1.33 -14.32
N ARG A 81 -4.77 2.27 -13.79
CA ARG A 81 -4.02 3.25 -14.58
C ARG A 81 -3.02 2.60 -15.54
N GLU A 82 -2.39 1.50 -15.14
CA GLU A 82 -1.35 0.83 -15.94
C GLU A 82 -1.91 -0.16 -16.97
N HIS A 83 -3.06 -0.78 -16.68
CA HIS A 83 -3.55 -1.92 -17.45
C HIS A 83 -4.93 -1.72 -18.07
N THR A 84 -5.62 -0.63 -17.75
CA THR A 84 -6.91 -0.29 -18.34
C THR A 84 -6.79 1.03 -19.10
N GLY A 85 -7.67 1.23 -20.09
CA GLY A 85 -7.79 2.50 -20.81
C GLY A 85 -8.75 3.49 -20.13
N VAL A 86 -9.10 3.25 -18.87
CA VAL A 86 -10.06 4.06 -18.12
C VAL A 86 -9.35 5.30 -17.58
N GLU A 87 -9.96 6.47 -17.74
CA GLU A 87 -9.51 7.66 -17.05
C GLU A 87 -9.77 7.51 -15.55
N VAL A 88 -8.71 7.58 -14.76
CA VAL A 88 -8.79 7.23 -13.35
C VAL A 88 -8.82 8.50 -12.47
N PRO A 89 -9.96 8.87 -11.86
CA PRO A 89 -10.00 9.95 -10.89
C PRO A 89 -9.25 9.55 -9.61
N PRO A 90 -8.69 10.49 -8.83
CA PRO A 90 -8.20 10.16 -7.50
C PRO A 90 -9.33 9.59 -6.65
N PHE A 91 -9.02 8.59 -5.82
CA PHE A 91 -9.99 8.10 -4.84
C PHE A 91 -10.35 9.20 -3.83
N GLY A 92 -9.33 9.83 -3.27
CA GLY A 92 -9.49 11.00 -2.43
C GLY A 92 -8.14 11.58 -2.07
N PHE A 93 -8.15 12.85 -1.69
CA PHE A 93 -6.97 13.57 -1.26
C PHE A 93 -7.32 14.57 -0.16
N LYS A 94 -6.33 14.91 0.65
CA LYS A 94 -6.47 15.89 1.71
C LYS A 94 -5.90 17.23 1.26
N ASP A 95 -6.72 18.27 1.32
CA ASP A 95 -6.31 19.65 1.04
C ASP A 95 -6.91 20.60 2.07
N GLY A 96 -6.11 21.53 2.59
CA GLY A 96 -6.56 22.49 3.62
C GLY A 96 -7.11 21.86 4.90
N GLY A 97 -6.75 20.61 5.21
CA GLY A 97 -7.29 19.87 6.37
C GLY A 97 -8.60 19.11 6.10
N GLN A 98 -9.19 19.30 4.92
CA GLN A 98 -10.42 18.64 4.47
C GLN A 98 -10.08 17.49 3.51
N TRP A 99 -10.80 16.38 3.61
CA TRP A 99 -10.79 15.34 2.59
C TRP A 99 -11.74 15.69 1.45
N TRP A 100 -11.30 15.39 0.22
CA TRP A 100 -12.05 15.46 -1.02
C TRP A 100 -12.10 14.08 -1.64
N TRP A 101 -13.29 13.60 -1.99
CA TRP A 101 -13.50 12.23 -2.46
C TRP A 101 -13.93 12.17 -3.92
N TRP A 102 -13.79 10.97 -4.51
CA TRP A 102 -14.12 10.67 -5.91
C TRP A 102 -15.59 10.92 -6.27
N ASP A 103 -16.49 10.91 -5.29
CA ASP A 103 -17.94 11.16 -5.45
C ASP A 103 -18.29 12.66 -5.38
N GLY A 104 -17.30 13.54 -5.17
CA GLY A 104 -17.48 14.98 -5.03
C GLY A 104 -17.86 15.43 -3.62
N THR A 105 -17.96 14.50 -2.66
CA THR A 105 -18.18 14.84 -1.25
C THR A 105 -16.88 15.25 -0.57
N THR A 106 -17.03 15.87 0.60
CA THR A 106 -15.91 16.23 1.47
C THR A 106 -16.19 15.83 2.91
N SER A 107 -15.14 15.51 3.68
CA SER A 107 -15.26 15.16 5.10
C SER A 107 -14.03 15.59 5.91
N GLU A 108 -14.21 15.78 7.22
CA GLU A 108 -13.09 16.13 8.11
C GLU A 108 -12.19 14.90 8.36
N GLU A 109 -12.83 13.74 8.52
CA GLU A 109 -12.18 12.44 8.73
C GLU A 109 -12.20 11.58 7.46
N SER A 110 -11.37 10.54 7.44
CA SER A 110 -11.28 9.63 6.29
C SER A 110 -12.53 8.73 6.20
N ILE A 111 -13.22 8.70 5.06
CA ILE A 111 -14.34 7.74 4.84
C ILE A 111 -13.88 6.29 4.92
N LEU A 112 -12.57 6.04 4.82
CA LEU A 112 -11.98 4.70 4.94
C LEU A 112 -11.86 4.20 6.38
N GLU A 113 -11.99 5.08 7.37
CA GLU A 113 -11.93 4.72 8.79
C GLU A 113 -13.31 4.41 9.37
N GLY A 114 -14.38 4.78 8.67
CA GLY A 114 -15.75 4.52 9.06
C GLY A 114 -16.23 3.07 8.83
N PRO A 115 -17.39 2.71 9.40
CA PRO A 115 -18.02 1.40 9.21
C PRO A 115 -18.43 1.15 7.75
N ASP A 116 -18.78 2.22 7.02
CA ASP A 116 -19.27 2.15 5.65
C ASP A 116 -18.13 2.16 4.60
N ALA A 117 -16.87 2.12 5.04
CA ALA A 117 -15.71 2.24 4.17
C ALA A 117 -15.69 1.21 3.04
N ALA A 118 -16.11 -0.03 3.31
CA ALA A 118 -16.16 -1.09 2.31
C ALA A 118 -17.14 -0.76 1.17
N GLU A 119 -18.28 -0.14 1.47
CA GLU A 119 -19.28 0.26 0.50
C GLU A 119 -18.73 1.37 -0.42
N TYR A 120 -18.11 2.41 0.17
CA TYR A 120 -17.45 3.46 -0.60
C TYR A 120 -16.31 2.94 -1.49
N VAL A 121 -15.57 1.92 -1.02
CA VAL A 121 -14.53 1.26 -1.81
C VAL A 121 -15.14 0.47 -2.95
N GLU A 122 -16.20 -0.30 -2.70
CA GLU A 122 -16.88 -1.08 -3.75
C GLU A 122 -17.40 -0.17 -4.86
N GLU A 123 -18.11 0.90 -4.53
CA GLU A 123 -18.61 1.87 -5.51
C GLU A 123 -17.50 2.52 -6.33
N PHE A 124 -16.38 2.87 -5.68
CA PHE A 124 -15.22 3.39 -6.37
C PHE A 124 -14.61 2.37 -7.34
N LEU A 125 -14.46 1.11 -6.90
CA LEU A 125 -13.87 0.05 -7.70
C LEU A 125 -14.75 -0.33 -8.89
N ASP A 126 -16.07 -0.26 -8.77
CA ASP A 126 -16.99 -0.46 -9.88
C ASP A 126 -16.82 0.60 -10.98
N ARG A 127 -16.54 1.86 -10.59
CA ARG A 127 -16.18 2.94 -11.54
C ARG A 127 -14.80 2.71 -12.14
N LEU A 128 -13.87 2.21 -11.33
CA LEU A 128 -12.49 1.97 -11.72
C LEU A 128 -12.35 0.80 -12.73
N PHE A 129 -13.20 -0.21 -12.59
CA PHE A 129 -13.19 -1.43 -13.39
C PHE A 129 -14.53 -1.68 -14.09
N PRO A 130 -14.93 -0.81 -15.04
CA PRO A 130 -16.23 -0.88 -15.67
C PRO A 130 -16.45 -2.21 -16.39
N GLY A 131 -17.56 -2.88 -16.06
CA GLY A 131 -17.94 -4.18 -16.63
C GLY A 131 -17.15 -5.38 -16.09
N MET A 132 -16.31 -5.19 -15.07
CA MET A 132 -15.64 -6.25 -14.33
C MET A 132 -16.39 -6.51 -13.03
N ALA A 133 -16.55 -7.78 -12.65
CA ALA A 133 -17.20 -8.10 -11.37
C ALA A 133 -16.23 -7.80 -10.22
N VAL A 134 -16.64 -6.91 -9.32
CA VAL A 134 -15.93 -6.58 -8.08
C VAL A 134 -16.57 -7.32 -6.91
N THR A 135 -15.76 -7.70 -5.93
CA THR A 135 -16.24 -8.22 -4.65
C THR A 135 -15.32 -7.71 -3.56
N VAL A 136 -15.90 -7.06 -2.56
CA VAL A 136 -15.18 -6.48 -1.42
C VAL A 136 -15.44 -7.33 -0.17
N THR A 137 -14.43 -7.48 0.68
CA THR A 137 -14.54 -8.19 1.97
C THR A 137 -13.83 -7.36 3.03
N ASP A 138 -14.59 -6.94 4.05
CA ASP A 138 -14.07 -6.26 5.23
C ASP A 138 -14.07 -7.24 6.41
N GLY A 139 -12.91 -7.39 7.02
CA GLY A 139 -12.66 -8.22 8.20
C GLY A 139 -12.03 -7.42 9.34
N ARG A 140 -12.13 -6.09 9.30
CA ARG A 140 -11.73 -5.20 10.41
C ARG A 140 -12.68 -5.30 11.60
#